data_AF-A0A358NG80-F1
#
_entry.id   AF-A0A358NG80-F1
#
_cell.length_a   1.000
_cell.length_b   1.000
_cell.length_c   1.000
_cell.angle_alpha   90.00
_cell.angle_beta   90.00
_cell.angle_gamma   90.00
#
_symmetry.space_group_name_H-M   'P 1'
#
loop_
_entity.id
_entity.type
_entity.pdbx_description
1 polymer ?
#
loop_
_entity_poly.entity_id
_entity_poly.type
_entity_poly.pdbx_seq_one_letter_code
_entity_poly.pdbx_strand_id
1 'polypeptide(L)'
;RNIYVGNMSILAHCASFLDPFARFMGLDGYILMAFILGFPANEIVVPLIIMSYMSGGTLTELGSASELHSLLVRNGWTWLTAVCTMLFSLMHWPCGTTCLTIKKETQSVKWMLISFAVPTAAGISICIIVANVVRLMGLV
;
A
#
# COMPACT_ATOMS: atom_id res chain seq x y z
N ARG A 1 -6.21 -17.50 -5.72
CA ARG A 1 -7.53 -18.03 -5.31
C ARG A 1 -7.95 -17.24 -4.08
N ASN A 2 -8.97 -16.39 -4.18
CA ASN A 2 -9.41 -15.58 -3.04
C ASN A 2 -10.09 -16.53 -2.03
N ILE A 3 -9.50 -16.68 -0.84
CA ILE A 3 -10.08 -17.53 0.21
C ILE A 3 -11.07 -16.63 0.97
N TYR A 4 -12.35 -16.96 0.85
CA TYR A 4 -13.44 -16.24 1.52
C TYR A 4 -13.68 -16.88 2.89
N VAL A 5 -13.72 -16.05 3.94
CA VAL A 5 -14.14 -16.48 5.27
C VAL A 5 -15.45 -15.74 5.55
N GLY A 6 -16.58 -16.42 5.36
CA GLY A 6 -17.92 -15.81 5.37
C GLY A 6 -18.22 -15.01 4.10
N ASN A 7 -18.83 -13.82 4.24
CA ASN A 7 -19.18 -12.91 3.13
C ASN A 7 -18.04 -11.93 2.73
N MET A 8 -16.88 -12.00 3.41
CA MET A 8 -15.74 -11.13 3.14
C MET A 8 -14.53 -11.97 2.75
N SER A 9 -13.72 -11.47 1.82
CA SER A 9 -12.40 -12.04 1.56
C SER A 9 -11.48 -11.79 2.76
N ILE A 10 -10.52 -12.68 3.02
CA ILE A 10 -9.47 -12.44 4.04
C ILE A 10 -8.80 -11.08 3.80
N LEU A 11 -8.63 -10.73 2.52
CA LEU A 11 -8.11 -9.44 2.09
C LEU A 11 -8.96 -8.26 2.59
N ALA A 12 -10.29 -8.32 2.48
CA ALA A 12 -11.18 -7.27 2.96
C ALA A 12 -11.20 -7.18 4.50
N HIS A 13 -11.08 -8.31 5.21
CA HIS A 13 -10.98 -8.30 6.66
C HIS A 13 -9.67 -7.66 7.14
N CYS A 14 -8.54 -8.00 6.52
CA CYS A 14 -7.27 -7.34 6.79
C CYS A 14 -7.30 -5.86 6.36
N ALA A 15 -7.81 -5.54 5.17
CA ALA A 15 -7.88 -4.17 4.69
C ALA A 15 -8.71 -3.29 5.63
N SER A 16 -9.88 -3.74 6.10
CA SER A 16 -10.69 -2.98 7.06
C SER A 16 -10.01 -2.79 8.41
N PHE A 17 -9.20 -3.76 8.87
CA PHE A 17 -8.40 -3.61 10.08
C PHE A 17 -7.28 -2.57 9.90
N LEU A 18 -6.66 -2.52 8.72
CA LEU A 18 -5.58 -1.58 8.39
C LEU A 18 -6.09 -0.21 7.93
N ASP A 19 -7.34 -0.09 7.52
CA ASP A 19 -7.97 1.12 7.00
C ASP A 19 -7.87 2.34 7.92
N PRO A 20 -8.14 2.28 9.24
CA PRO A 20 -7.99 3.45 10.11
C PRO A 20 -6.55 3.99 10.14
N PHE A 21 -5.55 3.09 10.10
CA PHE A 21 -4.15 3.48 10.06
C PHE A 21 -3.76 4.00 8.67
N ALA A 22 -4.23 3.36 7.60
CA ALA A 22 -3.99 3.80 6.24
C ALA A 22 -4.56 5.20 5.98
N ARG A 23 -5.80 5.46 6.40
CA ARG A 23 -6.45 6.78 6.28
C ARG A 23 -5.71 7.87 7.04
N PHE A 24 -5.03 7.52 8.13
CA PHE A 24 -4.18 8.47 8.85
C PHE A 24 -2.96 8.91 8.02
N MET A 25 -2.43 8.01 7.20
CA MET A 25 -1.35 8.28 6.24
C MET A 25 -1.85 8.89 4.91
N GLY A 26 -3.16 9.12 4.76
CA GLY A 26 -3.76 9.55 3.48
C GLY A 26 -3.94 8.42 2.45
N LEU A 27 -3.77 7.16 2.88
CA LEU A 27 -3.95 5.94 2.09
C LEU A 27 -5.28 5.24 2.44
N ASP A 28 -5.59 4.15 1.74
CA ASP A 28 -6.68 3.21 2.06
C ASP A 28 -6.10 1.89 2.59
N GLY A 29 -6.83 1.20 3.47
CA GLY A 29 -6.49 -0.14 3.96
C GLY A 29 -6.15 -1.13 2.85
N TYR A 30 -6.78 -1.04 1.68
CA TYR A 30 -6.42 -1.86 0.51
C TYR A 30 -5.03 -1.55 -0.05
N ILE A 31 -4.65 -0.27 -0.10
CA ILE A 31 -3.32 0.16 -0.58
C ILE A 31 -2.26 -0.38 0.36
N LEU A 32 -2.45 -0.17 1.67
CA LEU A 32 -1.49 -0.62 2.67
C LEU A 32 -1.36 -2.15 2.68
N MET A 33 -2.47 -2.88 2.53
CA MET A 33 -2.46 -4.33 2.40
C MET A 33 -1.71 -4.79 1.14
N ALA A 34 -1.91 -4.10 0.02
CA ALA A 34 -1.18 -4.40 -1.22
C ALA A 34 0.34 -4.20 -1.07
N PHE A 35 0.79 -3.19 -0.32
CA PHE A 35 2.21 -3.01 0.00
C PHE A 35 2.77 -4.12 0.90
N ILE A 36 1.98 -4.63 1.84
CA ILE A 36 2.39 -5.74 2.70
C ILE A 36 2.52 -7.02 1.87
N LEU A 37 1.53 -7.31 1.01
CA LEU A 37 1.55 -8.47 0.12
C LEU A 37 2.59 -8.35 -1.00
N GLY A 38 2.95 -7.12 -1.38
CA GLY A 38 3.97 -6.79 -2.38
C GLY A 38 5.41 -6.82 -1.86
N PHE A 39 5.64 -7.11 -0.57
CA PHE A 39 6.99 -7.27 0.00
C PHE A 39 7.97 -8.16 -0.80
N PRO A 40 7.57 -9.31 -1.38
CA PRO A 40 8.46 -10.12 -2.20
C PRO A 40 8.76 -9.53 -3.58
N ALA A 41 7.89 -8.66 -4.12
CA ALA A 41 8.05 -8.06 -5.45
C ALA A 41 7.37 -6.68 -5.51
N ASN A 42 8.15 -5.61 -5.53
CA ASN A 42 7.60 -4.24 -5.49
C ASN A 42 6.75 -3.91 -6.72
N GLU A 43 7.05 -4.53 -7.85
CA GLU A 43 6.35 -4.34 -9.13
C GLU A 43 4.91 -4.88 -9.10
N ILE A 44 4.58 -5.83 -8.21
CA ILE A 44 3.23 -6.38 -8.12
C ILE A 44 2.28 -5.56 -7.23
N VAL A 45 2.78 -4.52 -6.55
CA VAL A 45 1.96 -3.69 -5.65
C VAL A 45 0.78 -3.06 -6.41
N VAL A 46 1.03 -2.45 -7.57
CA VAL A 46 -0.04 -1.81 -8.37
C VAL A 46 -1.07 -2.83 -8.87
N PRO A 47 -0.68 -3.96 -9.48
CA PRO A 47 -1.60 -5.06 -9.78
C PRO A 47 -2.40 -5.55 -8.57
N LEU A 48 -1.77 -5.66 -7.39
CA LEU A 48 -2.46 -6.08 -6.16
C LEU A 48 -3.51 -5.06 -5.71
N ILE A 49 -3.22 -3.76 -5.79
CA ILE A 49 -4.18 -2.69 -5.50
C ILE A 49 -5.40 -2.83 -6.41
N ILE A 50 -5.17 -2.96 -7.71
CA ILE A 50 -6.23 -3.12 -8.73
C ILE A 50 -7.06 -4.38 -8.43
N MET A 51 -6.41 -5.52 -8.25
CA MET A 51 -7.11 -6.78 -7.91
C MET A 51 -7.88 -6.68 -6.59
N SER A 52 -7.40 -5.91 -5.62
CA SER A 52 -8.08 -5.68 -4.34
C SER A 52 -9.39 -4.93 -4.53
N TYR A 53 -9.39 -3.86 -5.34
CA TYR A 53 -10.60 -3.10 -5.68
C TYR A 53 -11.56 -3.88 -6.58
N MET A 54 -11.04 -4.70 -7.49
CA MET A 54 -11.85 -5.54 -8.39
C MET A 54 -12.36 -6.82 -7.73
N SER A 55 -11.77 -7.28 -6.63
CA SER A 55 -12.27 -8.42 -5.87
C SER A 55 -13.70 -8.18 -5.33
N GLY A 56 -14.18 -6.93 -5.31
CA GLY A 56 -15.58 -6.57 -5.01
C GLY A 56 -16.53 -6.60 -6.22
N GLY A 57 -16.03 -6.79 -7.45
CA GLY A 57 -16.84 -6.82 -8.67
C GLY A 57 -16.01 -7.07 -9.92
N THR A 58 -16.40 -8.11 -10.67
CA THR A 58 -15.97 -8.55 -12.02
C THR A 58 -14.62 -8.06 -12.55
N LEU A 59 -13.71 -9.00 -12.85
CA LEU A 59 -12.51 -8.82 -13.68
C LEU A 59 -12.86 -8.24 -15.06
N THR A 60 -13.12 -6.94 -15.17
CA THR A 60 -13.04 -6.22 -16.44
C THR A 60 -11.57 -5.98 -16.75
N GLU A 61 -11.07 -6.51 -17.87
CA GLU A 61 -9.79 -6.10 -18.42
C GLU A 61 -9.75 -4.57 -18.46
N LEU A 62 -8.89 -3.97 -17.65
CA LEU A 62 -8.61 -2.54 -17.73
C LEU A 62 -7.78 -2.33 -18.99
N GLY A 63 -8.45 -2.05 -20.11
CA GLY A 63 -7.82 -1.86 -21.41
C GLY A 63 -7.23 -0.47 -21.59
N SER A 64 -7.57 0.48 -20.70
CA SER A 64 -7.20 1.89 -20.84
C SER A 64 -6.83 2.58 -19.52
N ALA A 65 -5.91 3.56 -19.58
CA ALA A 65 -5.54 4.39 -18.44
C ALA A 65 -6.74 5.17 -17.85
N SER A 66 -7.73 5.49 -18.69
CA SER A 66 -8.98 6.15 -18.26
C SER A 66 -9.85 5.26 -17.38
N GLU A 67 -9.92 3.95 -17.66
CA GLU A 67 -10.68 3.02 -16.83
C GLU A 67 -10.01 2.83 -15.48
N LEU A 68 -8.68 2.73 -15.45
CA LEU A 68 -7.91 2.67 -14.21
C LEU A 68 -8.16 3.92 -13.36
N HIS A 69 -8.06 5.12 -13.95
CA HIS A 69 -8.37 6.37 -13.24
C HIS A 69 -9.79 6.36 -12.68
N SER A 70 -10.78 5.93 -13.48
CA SER A 70 -12.18 5.86 -13.03
C SER A 70 -12.38 4.87 -11.87
N LEU A 71 -11.67 3.75 -11.88
CA LEU A 71 -11.71 2.75 -10.81
C LEU A 71 -11.15 3.33 -9.52
N LEU A 72 -9.98 3.97 -9.59
CA LEU A 72 -9.32 4.56 -8.43
C LEU A 72 -10.19 5.66 -7.79
N VAL A 73 -10.70 6.60 -8.60
CA VAL A 73 -11.56 7.69 -8.12
C VAL A 73 -12.86 7.15 -7.51
N ARG A 74 -13.48 6.11 -8.11
CA ARG A 74 -14.67 5.45 -7.54
C ARG A 74 -14.41 4.77 -6.19
N ASN A 75 -13.18 4.30 -5.96
CA ASN A 75 -12.75 3.73 -4.68
C ASN A 75 -12.23 4.80 -3.71
N GLY A 76 -12.52 6.09 -3.94
CA GLY A 76 -12.19 7.16 -3.00
C GLY A 76 -10.76 7.69 -3.12
N TRP A 77 -10.04 7.38 -4.20
CA TRP A 77 -8.73 7.99 -4.43
C TRP A 77 -8.87 9.48 -4.69
N THR A 78 -8.28 10.25 -3.79
CA THR A 78 -8.04 11.68 -3.99
C THR A 78 -6.66 11.88 -4.62
N TRP A 79 -6.41 13.10 -5.11
CA TRP A 79 -5.06 13.49 -5.52
C TRP A 79 -4.06 13.33 -4.36
N LEU A 80 -4.48 13.56 -3.11
CA LEU A 80 -3.68 13.32 -1.92
C LEU A 80 -3.30 11.85 -1.79
N THR A 81 -4.27 10.95 -1.95
CA THR A 81 -4.03 9.50 -1.90
C THR A 81 -3.04 9.05 -2.98
N ALA A 82 -3.15 9.60 -4.19
CA ALA A 82 -2.20 9.32 -5.26
C ALA A 82 -0.76 9.76 -4.88
N VAL A 83 -0.62 10.97 -4.33
CA VAL A 83 0.69 11.49 -3.88
C VAL A 83 1.27 10.65 -2.75
N CYS A 84 0.48 10.37 -1.69
CA CYS A 84 0.92 9.50 -0.60
C CYS A 84 1.31 8.10 -1.10
N THR A 85 0.57 7.54 -2.07
CA THR A 85 0.88 6.22 -2.64
C THR A 85 2.21 6.25 -3.38
N MET A 86 2.49 7.30 -4.16
CA MET A 86 3.77 7.46 -4.85
C MET A 86 4.94 7.64 -3.87
N LEU A 87 4.77 8.46 -2.84
CA LEU A 87 5.78 8.67 -1.80
C LEU A 87 6.07 7.37 -1.04
N PHE A 88 5.03 6.63 -0.68
CA PHE A 88 5.18 5.35 -0.01
C PHE A 88 5.87 4.32 -0.91
N SER A 89 5.52 4.25 -2.21
CA SER A 89 6.24 3.41 -3.19
C SER A 89 7.73 3.72 -3.29
N LEU A 90 8.14 4.96 -3.10
CA LEU A 90 9.56 5.35 -3.13
C LEU A 90 10.30 4.98 -1.84
N MET A 91 9.62 5.08 -0.70
CA MET A 91 10.26 4.99 0.62
C MET A 91 9.92 3.73 1.42
N HIS A 92 9.11 2.83 0.85
CA HIS A 92 8.76 1.58 1.52
C HIS A 92 9.99 0.71 1.82
N TRP A 93 9.75 -0.29 2.67
CA TRP A 93 10.72 -1.30 3.06
C TRP A 93 11.48 -1.88 1.85
N PRO A 94 12.81 -2.08 1.96
CA PRO A 94 13.58 -2.75 0.92
C PRO A 94 13.02 -4.15 0.70
N CYS A 95 12.98 -4.57 -0.56
CA CYS A 95 12.41 -5.86 -0.94
C CYS A 95 13.06 -7.02 -0.17
N GLY A 96 12.33 -8.13 -0.03
CA GLY A 96 12.77 -9.27 0.76
C GLY A 96 14.16 -9.80 0.36
N THR A 97 14.53 -9.70 -0.91
CA THR A 97 15.86 -10.09 -1.40
C THR A 97 16.98 -9.22 -0.83
N THR A 98 16.80 -7.90 -0.77
CA THR A 98 17.75 -6.98 -0.14
C THR A 98 17.85 -7.23 1.36
N CYS A 99 16.72 -7.48 2.04
CA CYS A 99 16.73 -7.85 3.46
C CYS A 99 17.52 -9.16 3.71
N LEU A 100 17.33 -10.16 2.85
CA LEU A 100 18.05 -11.43 2.92
C LEU A 100 19.55 -11.26 2.68
N THR A 101 19.96 -10.40 1.75
CA THR A 101 21.38 -10.06 1.54
C THR A 101 21.98 -9.38 2.76
N ILE A 102 21.31 -8.39 3.35
CA ILE A 102 21.78 -7.73 4.59
C ILE A 102 21.94 -8.75 5.71
N LYS A 103 20.99 -9.67 5.86
CA LYS A 103 21.11 -10.75 6.86
C LYS A 103 22.32 -11.63 6.59
N LYS A 104 22.61 -11.97 5.33
CA LYS A 104 23.77 -12.81 4.96
C LYS A 104 25.10 -12.09 5.22
N GLU A 105 25.21 -10.83 4.82
CA GLU A 105 26.44 -10.03 4.93
C GLU A 105 26.71 -9.57 6.37
N THR A 106 25.68 -9.14 7.09
CA THR A 106 25.84 -8.64 8.46
C THR A 106 25.70 -9.75 9.51
N GLN A 107 25.28 -10.97 9.12
CA GLN A 107 24.99 -12.12 10.01
C GLN A 107 24.05 -11.78 11.20
N SER A 108 23.31 -10.68 11.11
CA SER A 108 22.56 -10.11 12.22
C SER A 108 21.16 -9.73 11.80
N VAL A 109 20.19 -10.38 12.43
CA VAL A 109 18.76 -10.12 12.24
C VAL A 109 18.39 -8.72 12.73
N LYS A 110 19.12 -8.16 13.71
CA LYS A 110 18.89 -6.80 14.22
C LYS A 110 19.09 -5.75 13.13
N TRP A 111 20.17 -5.87 12.36
CA TRP A 111 20.47 -4.93 11.29
C TRP A 111 19.51 -5.06 10.10
N MET A 112 19.09 -6.28 9.77
CA MET A 112 18.02 -6.51 8.79
C MET A 112 16.72 -5.81 9.21
N LEU A 113 16.30 -5.96 10.47
CA LEU A 113 15.09 -5.31 10.98
C LEU A 113 15.21 -3.79 11.00
N ILE A 114 16.39 -3.24 11.32
CA ILE A 114 16.63 -1.79 11.26
C ILE A 114 16.53 -1.27 9.82
N SER A 115 17.15 -1.95 8.86
CA SER A 115 17.08 -1.58 7.44
C SER A 115 15.68 -1.69 6.85
N PHE A 116 14.81 -2.52 7.44
CA PHE A 116 13.39 -2.57 7.12
C PHE A 116 12.61 -1.43 7.81
N ALA A 117 12.84 -1.23 9.11
CA ALA A 117 12.07 -0.30 9.92
C ALA A 117 12.35 1.17 9.59
N VAL A 118 13.60 1.52 9.27
CA VAL A 118 13.99 2.92 9.04
C VAL A 118 13.30 3.52 7.80
N PRO A 119 13.36 2.90 6.60
CA PRO A 119 12.67 3.40 5.43
C PRO A 119 11.15 3.44 5.62
N THR A 120 10.58 2.36 6.17
CA THR A 120 9.14 2.29 6.44
C THR A 120 8.69 3.37 7.39
N ALA A 121 9.40 3.60 8.50
CA ALA A 121 9.07 4.67 9.43
C ALA A 121 9.18 6.04 8.78
N ALA A 122 10.19 6.27 7.93
CA ALA A 122 10.33 7.51 7.18
C ALA A 122 9.17 7.73 6.20
N GLY A 123 8.81 6.70 5.41
CA GLY A 123 7.69 6.74 4.47
C GLY A 123 6.35 6.99 5.15
N ILE A 124 6.07 6.29 6.25
CA ILE A 124 4.87 6.51 7.09
C ILE A 124 4.85 7.96 7.60
N SER A 125 5.96 8.43 8.16
CA SER A 125 6.05 9.79 8.73
C SER A 125 5.80 10.86 7.67
N ILE A 126 6.41 10.71 6.48
CA ILE A 126 6.24 11.66 5.38
C ILE A 126 4.79 11.64 4.86
N CYS A 127 4.18 10.46 4.69
CA CYS A 127 2.79 10.36 4.25
C CYS A 127 1.83 11.00 5.27
N ILE A 128 2.07 10.79 6.57
CA ILE A 128 1.29 11.44 7.64
C ILE A 128 1.46 12.95 7.59
N ILE A 129 2.69 13.46 7.45
CA ILE A 129 2.95 14.90 7.37
C ILE A 129 2.21 15.49 6.16
N VAL A 130 2.36 14.91 4.97
CA VAL A 130 1.70 15.38 3.75
C VAL A 130 0.18 15.34 3.90
N ALA A 131 -0.38 14.22 4.38
CA ALA A 131 -1.82 14.07 4.57
C ALA A 131 -2.39 15.08 5.59
N ASN A 132 -1.69 15.31 6.70
CA ASN A 132 -2.14 16.27 7.70
C ASN A 132 -1.98 17.72 7.22
N VAL A 133 -0.88 18.07 6.54
CA VAL A 133 -0.70 19.41 5.96
C VAL A 133 -1.80 19.72 4.95
N VAL A 134 -2.10 18.79 4.05
CA VAL A 134 -3.13 18.96 3.02
C VAL A 134 -4.53 19.06 3.63
N ARG A 135 -4.84 18.24 4.64
CA ARG A 135 -6.10 18.35 5.40
C ARG A 135 -6.20 19.68 6.14
N LEU A 136 -5.11 20.16 6.74
CA LEU A 136 -5.07 21.44 7.45
C LEU A 136 -5.26 22.62 6.49
N MET A 137 -4.75 22.51 5.26
CA MET A 137 -4.94 23.50 4.20
C MET A 137 -6.33 23.42 3.53
N GLY A 138 -7.16 22.43 3.87
CA GLY A 138 -8.51 22.27 3.32
C GLY A 138 -8.54 21.95 1.82
N LEU A 139 -7.48 21.34 1.29
CA LEU A 139 -7.34 21.04 -0.15
C LEU A 139 -7.91 19.65 -0.54
N VAL A 140 -8.68 19.02 0.35
CA VAL A 140 -9.33 17.70 0.18
C VAL A 140 -10.80 17.81 0.52
#